data_AF-A0A9J7EQV8-F1
#
_entry.id   AF-A0A9J7EQV8-F1
#
_cell.length_a   1.000
_cell.length_b   1.000
_cell.length_c   1.000
_cell.angle_alpha   90.00
_cell.angle_beta   90.00
_cell.angle_gamma   90.00
#
_symmetry.space_group_name_H-M   'P 1'
#
loop_
_entity.id
_entity.type
_entity.pdbx_description
1 polymer ?
#
loop_
_entity_poly.entity_id
_entity_poly.type
_entity_poly.pdbx_seq_one_letter_code
_entity_poly.pdbx_strand_id
1 'polypeptide(L)'
;MHPSIIAPQILIEEIQNMQKSNNFKAVDSINMKNIHNIEKSITVKAYSTEHTLTFILVIPSVDANTFDLIHIYSIPDKQNLTIIPKSKYLALGSEEYSYLDESCKKITQDTHLCTSLNTQPLDKSEDCIISLVKHQTANCTRARMNLKRGLAQKIEDNKWLIILKDEEILRSHCGLKTEYKKISGIQIATISSDCQLEILNRTLKTNTDAITIDEIIPLPSGSLIPEESIHYNLQLEDIALDNIHELMDRAEDILYEDDLDWRTTMATPSFTTLGLYFILTGTITWKLYQWRQRRLQASREPADTRPTEQIQSESTSSEDATGSCGTRFQLREGGIKQSISPYHH
;
A
#
# COMPACT_ATOMS: atom_id res chain seq x y z
N MET A 1 -14.27 -5.45 22.57
CA MET A 1 -15.41 -4.58 22.90
C MET A 1 -15.31 -4.24 24.39
N HIS A 2 -15.59 -3.01 24.84
CA HIS A 2 -15.45 -2.70 26.27
C HIS A 2 -16.66 -3.26 27.05
N PRO A 3 -16.48 -3.89 28.23
CA PRO A 3 -17.59 -4.43 29.03
C PRO A 3 -18.66 -3.39 29.42
N SER A 4 -18.31 -2.09 29.39
CA SER A 4 -19.26 -0.99 29.63
C SER A 4 -20.23 -0.76 28.48
N ILE A 5 -20.02 -1.34 27.29
CA ILE A 5 -20.95 -1.24 26.16
C ILE A 5 -22.07 -2.29 26.32
N ILE A 6 -21.70 -3.54 26.56
CA ILE A 6 -22.63 -4.64 26.87
C ILE A 6 -21.90 -5.68 27.72
N ALA A 7 -22.60 -6.25 28.70
CA ALA A 7 -22.07 -7.34 29.49
C ALA A 7 -21.99 -8.64 28.65
N PRO A 8 -20.90 -9.41 28.71
CA PRO A 8 -20.73 -10.68 28.00
C PRO A 8 -21.92 -11.65 28.11
N GLN A 9 -22.50 -11.77 29.30
CA GLN A 9 -23.64 -12.66 29.56
C GLN A 9 -24.89 -12.22 28.79
N ILE A 10 -25.18 -10.92 28.78
CA ILE A 10 -26.32 -10.33 28.07
C ILE A 10 -26.12 -10.53 26.56
N LEU A 11 -24.91 -10.29 26.05
CA LEU A 11 -24.61 -10.51 24.64
C LEU A 11 -24.88 -11.98 24.22
N ILE A 12 -24.44 -12.95 25.02
CA ILE A 12 -24.66 -14.38 24.75
C ILE A 12 -26.16 -14.70 24.69
N GLU A 13 -26.92 -14.23 25.68
CA GLU A 13 -28.37 -14.46 25.74
C GLU A 13 -29.09 -13.88 24.52
N GLU A 14 -28.75 -12.64 24.14
CA GLU A 14 -29.34 -11.99 22.97
C GLU A 14 -29.03 -12.72 21.67
N ILE A 15 -27.77 -13.15 21.46
CA ILE A 15 -27.42 -13.90 20.25
C ILE A 15 -28.14 -15.26 20.24
N GLN A 16 -28.25 -15.96 21.36
CA GLN A 16 -29.01 -17.21 21.44
C GLN A 16 -30.50 -17.02 21.16
N ASN A 17 -31.07 -15.89 21.58
CA ASN A 17 -32.45 -15.54 21.25
C ASN A 17 -32.61 -15.28 19.74
N MET A 18 -31.67 -14.56 19.12
CA MET A 18 -31.65 -14.35 17.66
C MET A 18 -31.52 -15.67 16.88
N GLN A 19 -30.74 -16.64 17.36
CA GLN A 19 -30.65 -17.97 16.74
C GLN A 19 -31.98 -18.70 16.73
N LYS A 20 -32.72 -18.63 17.85
CA LYS A 20 -34.02 -19.28 18.01
C LYS A 20 -35.11 -18.63 17.16
N SER A 21 -35.08 -17.31 17.01
CA SER A 21 -36.16 -16.56 16.37
C SER A 21 -35.98 -16.39 14.86
N ASN A 22 -34.74 -16.22 14.38
CA ASN A 22 -34.49 -15.65 13.05
C ASN A 22 -33.55 -16.51 12.17
N ASN A 23 -33.35 -17.79 12.50
CA ASN A 23 -32.36 -18.66 11.83
C ASN A 23 -30.95 -18.03 11.76
N PHE A 24 -30.62 -17.15 12.72
CA PHE A 24 -29.33 -16.49 12.77
C PHE A 24 -28.22 -17.54 12.94
N LYS A 25 -27.17 -17.43 12.12
CA LYS A 25 -26.01 -18.32 12.20
C LYS A 25 -24.82 -17.51 12.70
N ALA A 26 -24.37 -17.86 13.90
CA ALA A 26 -23.20 -17.22 14.51
C ALA A 26 -21.91 -17.71 13.83
N VAL A 27 -20.88 -16.86 13.88
CA VAL A 27 -19.54 -17.15 13.33
C VAL A 27 -18.87 -18.33 14.05
N ASP A 28 -19.18 -18.54 15.32
CA ASP A 28 -18.66 -19.61 16.16
C ASP A 28 -19.79 -20.05 17.14
N SER A 29 -19.59 -21.18 17.81
CA SER A 29 -20.45 -21.63 18.91
C SER A 29 -20.65 -20.53 19.95
N ILE A 30 -21.82 -20.40 20.56
CA ILE A 30 -22.06 -19.30 21.51
C ILE A 30 -21.87 -19.81 22.94
N ASN A 31 -20.72 -19.52 23.53
CA ASN A 31 -20.45 -19.82 24.92
C ASN A 31 -19.52 -18.78 25.58
N MET A 32 -19.44 -18.81 26.92
CA MET A 32 -18.59 -17.85 27.63
C MET A 32 -17.09 -18.05 27.36
N LYS A 33 -16.65 -19.27 27.00
CA LYS A 33 -15.23 -19.55 26.77
C LYS A 33 -14.71 -18.91 25.49
N ASN A 34 -15.57 -18.77 24.46
CA ASN A 34 -15.21 -18.17 23.19
C ASN A 34 -15.84 -16.79 22.94
N ILE A 35 -16.31 -16.13 24.01
CA ILE A 35 -16.92 -14.81 23.90
C ILE A 35 -16.01 -13.79 23.20
N HIS A 36 -14.70 -13.89 23.41
CA HIS A 36 -13.72 -13.03 22.74
C HIS A 36 -13.72 -13.19 21.21
N ASN A 37 -13.98 -14.39 20.68
CA ASN A 37 -14.10 -14.62 19.24
C ASN A 37 -15.36 -13.95 18.69
N ILE A 38 -16.46 -14.08 19.42
CA ILE A 38 -17.74 -13.45 19.07
C ILE A 38 -17.58 -11.93 19.09
N GLU A 39 -17.00 -11.36 20.15
CA GLU A 39 -16.72 -9.92 20.24
C GLU A 39 -15.81 -9.42 19.12
N LYS A 40 -14.80 -10.20 18.71
CA LYS A 40 -13.95 -9.87 17.56
C LYS A 40 -14.75 -9.82 16.26
N SER A 41 -15.78 -10.64 16.09
CA SER A 41 -16.60 -10.62 14.87
C SER A 41 -17.52 -9.40 14.79
N ILE A 42 -17.94 -8.85 15.93
CA ILE A 42 -18.91 -7.76 16.01
C ILE A 42 -18.26 -6.43 15.58
N THR A 43 -19.03 -5.64 14.83
CA THR A 43 -18.66 -4.26 14.51
C THR A 43 -19.50 -3.31 15.36
N VAL A 44 -18.84 -2.45 16.13
CA VAL A 44 -19.52 -1.44 16.95
C VAL A 44 -19.56 -0.13 16.18
N LYS A 45 -20.78 0.37 15.92
CA LYS A 45 -21.00 1.73 15.43
C LYS A 45 -21.46 2.60 16.61
N ALA A 46 -20.99 3.83 16.67
CA ALA A 46 -21.38 4.76 17.72
C ALA A 46 -21.89 6.05 17.09
N TYR A 47 -23.01 6.55 17.62
CA TYR A 47 -23.59 7.83 17.23
C TYR A 47 -23.79 8.65 18.49
N SER A 48 -23.29 9.89 18.48
CA SER A 48 -23.49 10.82 19.56
C SER A 48 -24.51 11.87 19.14
N THR A 49 -25.49 12.11 19.99
CA THR A 49 -26.34 13.30 19.96
C THR A 49 -25.92 14.23 21.11
N GLU A 50 -26.59 15.37 21.27
CA GLU A 50 -26.28 16.37 22.32
C GLU A 50 -26.34 15.81 23.74
N HIS A 51 -27.13 14.77 23.99
CA HIS A 51 -27.35 14.21 25.33
C HIS A 51 -27.21 12.69 25.42
N THR A 52 -27.01 12.00 24.30
CA THR A 52 -26.94 10.53 24.30
C THR A 52 -25.81 10.02 23.41
N LEU A 53 -25.16 8.96 23.87
CA LEU A 53 -24.23 8.16 23.08
C LEU A 53 -24.87 6.81 22.84
N THR A 54 -25.22 6.51 21.59
CA THR A 54 -25.87 5.26 21.19
C THR A 54 -24.87 4.36 20.50
N PHE A 55 -24.70 3.15 21.03
CA PHE A 55 -23.90 2.10 20.41
C PHE A 55 -24.82 1.13 19.66
N ILE A 56 -24.47 0.82 18.42
CA ILE A 56 -25.15 -0.17 17.57
C ILE A 56 -24.16 -1.31 17.34
N LEU A 57 -24.54 -2.49 17.83
CA LEU A 57 -23.78 -3.72 17.62
C LEU A 57 -24.25 -4.37 16.32
N VAL A 58 -23.37 -4.39 15.32
CA VAL A 58 -23.61 -5.10 14.06
C VAL A 58 -22.99 -6.48 14.21
N ILE A 59 -23.85 -7.47 14.43
CA ILE A 59 -23.45 -8.88 14.59
C ILE A 59 -23.62 -9.58 13.23
N PRO A 60 -22.54 -10.10 12.63
CA PRO A 60 -22.63 -10.75 11.34
C PRO A 60 -23.33 -12.11 11.46
N SER A 61 -24.27 -12.38 10.55
CA SER A 61 -24.76 -13.75 10.31
C SER A 61 -23.93 -14.35 9.19
N VAL A 62 -23.45 -15.58 9.38
CA VAL A 62 -22.61 -16.27 8.38
C VAL A 62 -23.42 -17.26 7.55
N ASP A 63 -22.96 -17.54 6.34
CA ASP A 63 -23.48 -18.64 5.53
C ASP A 63 -22.95 -19.99 6.04
N ALA A 64 -23.56 -21.09 5.61
CA ALA A 64 -23.08 -22.45 5.87
C ALA A 64 -21.87 -22.81 4.99
N ASN A 65 -21.69 -22.15 3.85
CA ASN A 65 -20.58 -22.43 2.94
C ASN A 65 -19.26 -21.95 3.56
N THR A 66 -18.30 -22.87 3.66
CA THR A 66 -16.95 -22.60 4.11
C THR A 66 -16.01 -22.56 2.93
N PHE A 67 -15.00 -21.71 3.01
CA PHE A 67 -14.00 -21.49 1.98
C PHE A 67 -12.61 -21.59 2.58
N ASP A 68 -11.69 -22.18 1.82
CA ASP A 68 -10.28 -22.09 2.09
C ASP A 68 -9.78 -20.72 1.61
N LEU A 69 -9.26 -19.92 2.54
CA LEU A 69 -8.69 -18.62 2.22
C LEU A 69 -7.23 -18.78 1.81
N ILE A 70 -6.96 -18.57 0.52
CA ILE A 70 -5.65 -18.72 -0.08
C ILE A 70 -5.08 -17.33 -0.38
N HIS A 71 -3.89 -17.04 0.13
CA HIS A 71 -3.12 -15.85 -0.25
C HIS A 71 -2.20 -16.21 -1.43
N ILE A 72 -2.38 -15.53 -2.57
CA ILE A 72 -1.66 -15.83 -3.81
C ILE A 72 -0.46 -14.88 -3.93
N TYR A 73 0.73 -15.46 -4.11
CA TYR A 73 1.96 -14.71 -4.37
C TYR A 73 2.47 -15.00 -5.80
N SER A 74 2.72 -13.94 -6.57
CA SER A 74 3.41 -14.04 -7.87
C SER A 74 4.91 -14.22 -7.66
N ILE A 75 5.42 -15.40 -8.03
CA ILE A 75 6.83 -15.77 -7.89
C ILE A 75 7.42 -15.99 -9.30
N PRO A 76 8.66 -15.56 -9.59
CA PRO A 76 9.25 -15.76 -10.90
C PRO A 76 9.75 -17.19 -11.04
N ASP A 77 9.62 -17.77 -12.22
CA ASP A 77 10.25 -19.04 -12.56
C ASP A 77 11.73 -18.87 -12.94
N LYS A 78 12.36 -19.95 -13.38
CA LYS A 78 13.77 -19.96 -13.82
C LYS A 78 14.05 -19.06 -15.04
N GLN A 79 13.01 -18.70 -15.79
CA GLN A 79 13.06 -17.83 -16.96
C GLN A 79 12.72 -16.38 -16.60
N ASN A 80 12.57 -16.07 -15.30
CA ASN A 80 12.10 -14.80 -14.77
C ASN A 80 10.69 -14.46 -15.27
N LEU A 81 9.83 -15.45 -15.51
CA LEU A 81 8.43 -15.25 -15.85
C LEU A 81 7.57 -15.52 -14.63
N THR A 82 6.54 -14.71 -14.42
CA THR A 82 5.57 -14.90 -13.35
C THR A 82 4.14 -14.80 -13.89
N ILE A 83 3.23 -15.50 -13.23
CA ILE A 83 1.80 -15.42 -13.49
C ILE A 83 1.25 -14.29 -12.63
N ILE A 84 0.40 -13.47 -13.23
CA ILE A 84 -0.29 -12.40 -12.53
C ILE A 84 -1.70 -12.89 -12.19
N PRO A 85 -2.03 -13.09 -10.91
CA PRO A 85 -3.39 -13.41 -10.51
C PRO A 85 -4.33 -12.22 -10.74
N LYS A 86 -5.64 -12.42 -10.62
CA LYS A 86 -6.61 -11.31 -10.71
C LYS A 86 -6.68 -10.50 -9.42
N SER A 87 -6.33 -11.11 -8.29
CA SER A 87 -6.41 -10.51 -6.96
C SER A 87 -5.47 -11.21 -5.99
N LYS A 88 -5.25 -10.57 -4.83
CA LYS A 88 -4.29 -11.01 -3.79
C LYS A 88 -4.80 -12.26 -3.06
N TYR A 89 -6.11 -12.35 -2.81
CA TYR A 89 -6.69 -13.46 -2.08
C TYR A 89 -7.72 -14.21 -2.94
N LEU A 90 -7.83 -15.51 -2.68
CA LEU A 90 -8.81 -16.41 -3.27
C LEU A 90 -9.52 -17.16 -2.15
N ALA A 91 -10.84 -17.00 -2.08
CA ALA A 91 -11.70 -17.87 -1.30
C ALA A 91 -12.10 -19.06 -2.19
N LEU A 92 -11.63 -20.26 -1.88
CA LEU A 92 -11.88 -21.47 -2.65
C LEU A 92 -12.80 -22.41 -1.87
N GLY A 93 -14.00 -22.65 -2.40
CA GLY A 93 -14.94 -23.64 -1.89
C GLY A 93 -14.93 -24.91 -2.73
N SER A 94 -15.81 -25.86 -2.39
CA SER A 94 -15.93 -27.13 -3.11
C SER A 94 -16.54 -26.96 -4.50
N GLU A 95 -17.51 -26.05 -4.65
CA GLU A 95 -18.28 -25.87 -5.90
C GLU A 95 -18.15 -24.45 -6.47
N GLU A 96 -17.64 -23.51 -5.68
CA GLU A 96 -17.58 -22.09 -6.03
C GLU A 96 -16.30 -21.45 -5.49
N TYR A 97 -15.91 -20.32 -6.07
CA TYR A 97 -14.73 -19.56 -5.65
C TYR A 97 -14.98 -18.05 -5.76
N SER A 98 -14.20 -17.25 -5.07
CA SER A 98 -14.29 -15.79 -5.15
C SER A 98 -12.92 -15.14 -4.95
N TYR A 99 -12.64 -14.10 -5.72
CA TYR A 99 -11.45 -13.28 -5.55
C TYR A 99 -11.71 -12.14 -4.55
N LEU A 100 -10.68 -11.77 -3.81
CA LEU A 100 -10.74 -10.85 -2.70
C LEU A 100 -9.51 -9.94 -2.72
N ASP A 101 -9.73 -8.63 -2.81
CA ASP A 101 -8.63 -7.65 -2.84
C ASP A 101 -8.05 -7.37 -1.45
N GLU A 102 -8.89 -7.52 -0.43
CA GLU A 102 -8.53 -7.31 0.98
C GLU A 102 -8.55 -8.62 1.77
N SER A 103 -7.68 -8.70 2.78
CA SER A 103 -7.63 -9.84 3.70
C SER A 103 -8.90 -9.90 4.55
N CYS A 104 -9.42 -11.10 4.78
CA CYS A 104 -10.56 -11.30 5.67
C CYS A 104 -10.20 -11.03 7.14
N LYS A 105 -11.21 -10.65 7.94
CA LYS A 105 -11.03 -10.35 9.35
C LYS A 105 -10.72 -11.63 10.13
N LYS A 106 -9.51 -11.75 10.66
CA LYS A 106 -9.10 -12.89 11.49
C LYS A 106 -9.89 -12.95 12.80
N ILE A 107 -10.59 -14.06 13.05
CA ILE A 107 -11.37 -14.31 14.27
C ILE A 107 -10.55 -15.18 15.23
N THR A 108 -10.11 -16.33 14.75
CA THR A 108 -9.22 -17.29 15.43
C THR A 108 -7.95 -17.50 14.59
N GLN A 109 -7.11 -18.47 14.94
CA GLN A 109 -5.97 -18.83 14.08
C GLN A 109 -6.45 -19.37 12.73
N ASP A 110 -7.50 -20.20 12.74
CA ASP A 110 -7.93 -20.99 11.57
C ASP A 110 -9.23 -20.44 10.94
N THR A 111 -9.88 -19.48 11.58
CA THR A 111 -11.16 -18.92 11.13
C THR A 111 -11.04 -17.45 10.80
N HIS A 112 -11.40 -17.11 9.57
CA HIS A 112 -11.44 -15.76 9.04
C HIS A 112 -12.87 -15.42 8.60
N LEU A 113 -13.30 -14.19 8.89
CA LEU A 113 -14.61 -13.68 8.49
C LEU A 113 -14.43 -12.75 7.28
N CYS A 114 -14.92 -13.21 6.13
CA CYS A 114 -14.94 -12.46 4.90
C CYS A 114 -16.33 -11.82 4.70
N THR A 115 -16.38 -10.64 4.10
CA THR A 115 -17.64 -9.97 3.73
C THR A 115 -17.73 -9.83 2.22
N SER A 116 -18.95 -9.92 1.68
CA SER A 116 -19.22 -9.61 0.27
C SER A 116 -18.51 -10.51 -0.74
N LEU A 117 -18.55 -11.83 -0.54
CA LEU A 117 -18.06 -12.78 -1.54
C LEU A 117 -18.93 -12.72 -2.80
N ASN A 118 -18.31 -12.40 -3.92
CA ASN A 118 -18.93 -12.52 -5.24
C ASN A 118 -18.51 -13.87 -5.82
N THR A 119 -19.28 -14.91 -5.51
CA THR A 119 -18.90 -16.28 -5.83
C THR A 119 -19.18 -16.61 -7.30
N GLN A 120 -18.31 -17.45 -7.86
CA GLN A 120 -18.39 -17.95 -9.22
C GLN A 120 -18.31 -19.47 -9.21
N PRO A 121 -19.05 -20.17 -10.08
CA PRO A 121 -19.04 -21.62 -10.13
C PRO A 121 -17.67 -22.15 -10.57
N LEU A 122 -17.16 -23.14 -9.85
CA LEU A 122 -15.86 -23.73 -10.10
C LEU A 122 -15.85 -24.54 -11.41
N ASP A 123 -16.90 -25.33 -11.68
CA ASP A 123 -16.95 -26.30 -12.79
C ASP A 123 -16.86 -25.70 -14.18
N LYS A 124 -17.28 -24.45 -14.35
CA LYS A 124 -17.33 -23.76 -15.65
C LYS A 124 -16.27 -22.67 -15.77
N SER A 125 -15.34 -22.62 -14.84
CA SER A 125 -14.34 -21.57 -14.81
C SER A 125 -13.23 -21.81 -15.81
N GLU A 126 -13.02 -20.86 -16.72
CA GLU A 126 -11.82 -20.75 -17.56
C GLU A 126 -10.74 -19.87 -16.90
N ASP A 127 -10.91 -19.57 -15.61
CA ASP A 127 -9.97 -18.73 -14.87
C ASP A 127 -8.60 -19.40 -14.71
N CYS A 128 -7.55 -18.65 -15.04
CA CYS A 128 -6.15 -19.10 -14.98
C CYS A 128 -5.80 -19.82 -13.67
N ILE A 129 -6.01 -19.19 -12.51
CA ILE A 129 -5.56 -19.75 -11.23
C ILE A 129 -6.40 -20.98 -10.88
N ILE A 130 -7.70 -20.94 -11.15
CA ILE A 130 -8.59 -22.08 -10.91
C ILE A 130 -8.21 -23.29 -11.78
N SER A 131 -7.91 -23.07 -13.06
CA SER A 131 -7.42 -24.13 -13.95
C SER A 131 -6.11 -24.72 -13.43
N LEU A 132 -5.19 -23.89 -12.91
CA LEU A 132 -3.94 -24.36 -12.32
C LEU A 132 -4.14 -25.19 -11.04
N VAL A 133 -5.04 -24.74 -10.15
CA VAL A 133 -5.41 -25.50 -8.94
C VAL A 133 -6.01 -26.86 -9.31
N LYS A 134 -6.82 -26.91 -10.38
CA LYS A 134 -7.36 -28.15 -10.95
C LYS A 134 -6.35 -28.98 -11.74
N HIS A 135 -5.10 -28.55 -11.86
CA HIS A 135 -4.07 -29.21 -12.66
C HIS A 135 -4.46 -29.35 -14.15
N GLN A 136 -5.22 -28.38 -14.66
CA GLN A 136 -5.65 -28.30 -16.05
C GLN A 136 -4.79 -27.31 -16.82
N THR A 137 -4.86 -27.36 -18.15
CA THR A 137 -4.21 -26.37 -18.99
C THR A 137 -4.88 -25.01 -18.78
N ALA A 138 -4.09 -23.98 -18.50
CA ALA A 138 -4.57 -22.66 -18.13
C ALA A 138 -4.07 -21.61 -19.11
N ASN A 139 -4.93 -20.69 -19.53
CA ASN A 139 -4.51 -19.49 -20.24
C ASN A 139 -4.27 -18.37 -19.22
N CYS A 140 -3.00 -18.05 -18.99
CA CYS A 140 -2.56 -17.19 -17.90
C CYS A 140 -1.72 -16.04 -18.44
N THR A 141 -2.07 -14.82 -18.04
CA THR A 141 -1.24 -13.65 -18.31
C THR A 141 0.11 -13.79 -17.61
N ARG A 142 1.18 -13.74 -18.42
CA ARG A 142 2.57 -13.79 -17.93
C ARG A 142 3.24 -12.44 -18.03
N ALA A 143 4.00 -12.10 -16.99
CA ALA A 143 4.93 -10.99 -16.99
C ALA A 143 6.36 -11.47 -16.78
N ARG A 144 7.30 -10.79 -17.43
CA ARG A 144 8.71 -10.93 -17.09
C ARG A 144 9.01 -10.10 -15.85
N MET A 145 9.52 -10.74 -14.83
CA MET A 145 9.84 -10.14 -13.54
C MET A 145 11.36 -10.06 -13.36
N ASN A 146 11.91 -8.86 -13.55
CA ASN A 146 13.34 -8.63 -13.45
C ASN A 146 13.72 -8.19 -12.03
N LEU A 147 14.25 -9.13 -11.25
CA LEU A 147 14.80 -8.86 -9.93
C LEU A 147 16.25 -8.33 -10.05
N LYS A 148 16.47 -7.08 -9.63
CA LYS A 148 17.84 -6.50 -9.57
C LYS A 148 18.66 -7.12 -8.43
N ARG A 149 18.00 -7.42 -7.32
CA ARG A 149 18.55 -8.08 -6.12
C ARG A 149 17.58 -9.16 -5.66
N GLY A 150 18.03 -10.06 -4.78
CA GLY A 150 17.11 -10.97 -4.11
C GLY A 150 16.08 -10.21 -3.28
N LEU A 151 14.94 -10.85 -3.05
CA LEU A 151 13.81 -10.32 -2.30
C LEU A 151 13.58 -11.17 -1.04
N ALA A 152 13.27 -10.53 0.08
CA ALA A 152 12.79 -11.19 1.29
C ALA A 152 11.52 -10.49 1.76
N GLN A 153 10.40 -11.22 1.75
CA GLN A 153 9.08 -10.72 2.15
C GLN A 153 8.54 -11.53 3.32
N LYS A 154 8.05 -10.85 4.34
CA LYS A 154 7.35 -11.47 5.46
C LYS A 154 6.01 -11.98 4.97
N ILE A 155 5.76 -13.28 5.07
CA ILE A 155 4.46 -13.89 4.76
C ILE A 155 3.64 -14.16 6.03
N GLU A 156 4.32 -14.34 7.16
CA GLU A 156 3.72 -14.50 8.48
C GLU A 156 4.69 -14.03 9.58
N ASP A 157 4.25 -13.98 10.83
CA ASP A 157 5.03 -13.57 12.00
C ASP A 157 6.40 -14.21 12.13
N ASN A 158 6.54 -15.47 11.71
CA ASN A 158 7.80 -16.21 11.74
C ASN A 158 8.22 -16.77 10.38
N LYS A 159 7.51 -16.47 9.29
CA LYS A 159 7.79 -17.03 7.97
C LYS A 159 8.09 -15.94 6.95
N TRP A 160 9.12 -16.20 6.17
CA TRP A 160 9.62 -15.29 5.16
C TRP A 160 9.77 -16.02 3.83
N LEU A 161 9.20 -15.45 2.78
CA LEU A 161 9.46 -15.85 1.40
C LEU A 161 10.72 -15.14 0.91
N ILE A 162 11.72 -15.92 0.54
CA ILE A 162 13.03 -15.44 0.08
C ILE A 162 13.20 -15.88 -1.37
N ILE A 163 13.44 -14.92 -2.26
CA ILE A 163 13.66 -15.15 -3.67
C ILE A 163 15.07 -14.66 -4.00
N LEU A 164 15.98 -15.58 -4.29
CA LEU A 164 17.38 -15.27 -4.58
C LEU A 164 17.66 -15.41 -6.07
N LYS A 165 18.32 -14.40 -6.64
CA LYS A 165 18.79 -14.43 -8.02
C LYS A 165 20.03 -15.32 -8.17
N ASP A 166 20.95 -15.18 -7.22
CA ASP A 166 22.22 -15.90 -7.17
C ASP A 166 22.33 -16.65 -5.82
N GLU A 167 23.33 -17.52 -5.68
CA GLU A 167 23.57 -18.22 -4.41
C GLU A 167 24.03 -17.23 -3.32
N GLU A 168 23.40 -17.27 -2.15
CA GLU A 168 23.67 -16.39 -1.01
C GLU A 168 23.95 -17.21 0.26
N ILE A 169 24.69 -16.61 1.19
CA ILE A 169 24.96 -17.22 2.50
C ILE A 169 23.92 -16.72 3.50
N LEU A 170 23.05 -17.63 3.93
CA LEU A 170 22.17 -17.42 5.07
C LEU A 170 22.97 -17.63 6.36
N ARG A 171 22.95 -16.63 7.23
CA ARG A 171 23.52 -16.74 8.58
C ARG A 171 22.40 -16.75 9.61
N SER A 172 22.28 -17.84 10.36
CA SER A 172 21.33 -17.96 11.46
C SER A 172 22.05 -17.80 12.79
N HIS A 173 21.52 -16.95 13.67
CA HIS A 173 22.02 -16.74 15.02
C HIS A 173 20.93 -17.05 16.04
N CYS A 174 21.05 -18.19 16.74
CA CYS A 174 20.08 -18.67 17.72
C CYS A 174 20.77 -18.88 19.07
N GLY A 175 20.49 -18.01 20.04
CA GLY A 175 21.20 -17.99 21.32
C GLY A 175 22.72 -17.80 21.14
N LEU A 176 23.51 -18.83 21.46
CA LEU A 176 24.98 -18.80 21.29
C LEU A 176 25.46 -19.48 20.00
N LYS A 177 24.55 -20.13 19.25
CA LYS A 177 24.89 -20.87 18.04
C LYS A 177 24.76 -19.96 16.82
N THR A 178 25.77 -19.99 15.96
CA THR A 178 25.71 -19.35 14.65
C THR A 178 25.92 -20.41 13.59
N GLU A 179 24.98 -20.53 12.66
CA GLU A 179 25.01 -21.48 11.56
C GLU A 179 25.05 -20.71 10.24
N TYR A 180 25.81 -21.25 9.28
CA TYR A 180 25.92 -20.70 7.92
C TYR A 180 25.42 -21.74 6.95
N LYS A 181 24.49 -21.35 6.08
CA LYS A 181 23.93 -22.23 5.06
C LYS A 181 23.93 -21.49 3.72
N LYS A 182 24.47 -22.12 2.68
CA LYS A 182 24.32 -21.61 1.32
C LYS A 182 22.93 -21.96 0.81
N ILE A 183 22.24 -20.98 0.27
CA ILE A 183 20.90 -21.14 -0.30
C ILE A 183 20.81 -20.42 -1.64
N SER A 184 19.93 -20.92 -2.50
CA SER A 184 19.67 -20.36 -3.82
C SER A 184 18.20 -20.59 -4.21
N GLY A 185 17.75 -19.83 -5.20
CA GLY A 185 16.38 -19.90 -5.72
C GLY A 185 15.35 -19.36 -4.74
N ILE A 186 14.14 -19.94 -4.79
CA ILE A 186 13.01 -19.55 -3.95
C ILE A 186 12.97 -20.46 -2.73
N GLN A 187 12.97 -19.88 -1.54
CA GLN A 187 12.89 -20.62 -0.28
C GLN A 187 11.97 -19.93 0.71
N ILE A 188 11.40 -20.74 1.60
CA ILE A 188 10.58 -20.26 2.69
C ILE A 188 11.38 -20.51 3.97
N ALA A 189 11.77 -19.41 4.62
CA ALA A 189 12.50 -19.45 5.86
C ALA A 189 11.53 -19.33 7.02
N THR A 190 11.61 -20.26 7.97
CA THR A 190 10.90 -20.18 9.26
C THR A 190 11.91 -19.83 10.34
N ILE A 191 11.61 -18.82 11.16
CA ILE A 191 12.49 -18.29 12.20
C ILE A 191 11.89 -18.62 13.56
N SER A 192 12.63 -19.32 14.41
CA SER A 192 12.21 -19.56 15.81
C SER A 192 12.29 -18.26 16.63
N SER A 193 11.53 -18.16 17.72
CA SER A 193 11.42 -16.93 18.54
C SER A 193 12.73 -16.47 19.20
N ASP A 194 13.74 -17.33 19.26
CA ASP A 194 15.09 -17.05 19.79
C ASP A 194 16.16 -16.84 18.70
N CYS A 195 15.76 -16.84 17.43
CA CYS A 195 16.66 -16.79 16.28
C CYS A 195 16.61 -15.46 15.53
N GLN A 196 17.75 -15.10 14.91
CA GLN A 196 17.88 -14.00 13.97
C GLN A 196 18.51 -14.53 12.69
N LEU A 197 17.91 -14.22 11.54
CA LEU A 197 18.46 -14.59 10.23
C LEU A 197 19.07 -13.37 9.55
N GLU A 198 20.28 -13.47 9.06
CA GLU A 198 20.94 -12.45 8.25
C GLU A 198 21.05 -12.97 6.80
N ILE A 199 20.44 -12.23 5.87
CA ILE A 199 20.37 -12.55 4.44
C ILE A 199 20.09 -11.29 3.62
N LEU A 200 20.66 -11.19 2.41
CA LEU A 200 20.48 -10.02 1.52
C LEU A 200 20.85 -8.67 2.20
N ASN A 201 21.87 -8.68 3.06
CA ASN A 201 22.25 -7.54 3.91
C ASN A 201 21.11 -7.02 4.81
N ARG A 202 20.17 -7.89 5.18
CA ARG A 202 19.06 -7.59 6.09
C ARG A 202 19.07 -8.58 7.25
N THR A 203 18.63 -8.14 8.42
CA THR A 203 18.40 -9.01 9.58
C THR A 203 16.91 -9.21 9.78
N LEU A 204 16.46 -10.45 9.68
CA LEU A 204 15.09 -10.89 9.91
C LEU A 204 14.98 -11.39 11.36
N LYS A 205 13.97 -10.92 12.09
CA LYS A 205 13.66 -11.34 13.47
C LYS A 205 12.17 -11.55 13.61
N THR A 206 11.76 -12.43 14.53
CA THR A 206 10.36 -12.56 14.93
C THR A 206 10.16 -11.86 16.26
N ASN A 207 8.96 -11.33 16.47
CA ASN A 207 8.58 -10.68 17.73
C ASN A 207 7.55 -11.52 18.51
N THR A 208 7.15 -12.69 18.00
CA THR A 208 6.05 -13.50 18.53
C THR A 208 6.31 -15.00 18.35
N ASP A 209 5.75 -15.81 19.26
CA ASP A 209 5.71 -17.27 19.16
C ASP A 209 4.80 -17.70 18.00
N ALA A 210 5.26 -18.70 17.25
CA ALA A 210 4.79 -19.08 15.92
C ALA A 210 3.27 -19.24 15.77
N ILE A 211 2.74 -18.71 14.67
CA ILE A 211 1.45 -19.12 14.10
C ILE A 211 1.73 -20.23 13.07
N THR A 212 0.86 -21.23 13.02
CA THR A 212 0.97 -22.38 12.10
C THR A 212 0.32 -22.01 10.77
N ILE A 213 0.95 -22.35 9.65
CA ILE A 213 0.29 -22.38 8.32
C ILE A 213 0.11 -23.84 8.00
N ASP A 214 -1.08 -24.19 7.55
CA ASP A 214 -1.46 -25.57 7.31
C ASP A 214 -0.89 -26.15 6.01
N GLU A 215 -0.64 -25.34 4.97
CA GLU A 215 0.04 -25.86 3.77
C GLU A 215 0.58 -24.76 2.84
N ILE A 216 1.61 -25.08 2.05
CA ILE A 216 2.11 -24.25 0.96
C ILE A 216 1.97 -25.08 -0.29
N ILE A 217 1.08 -24.66 -1.19
CA ILE A 217 0.75 -25.41 -2.40
C ILE A 217 1.53 -24.79 -3.58
N PRO A 218 2.61 -25.42 -4.05
CA PRO A 218 3.27 -24.96 -5.27
C PRO A 218 2.36 -25.22 -6.46
N LEU A 219 2.11 -24.19 -7.27
CA LEU A 219 1.40 -24.37 -8.53
C LEU A 219 2.26 -25.14 -9.55
N PRO A 220 1.66 -26.00 -10.39
CA PRO A 220 2.38 -26.85 -11.33
C PRO A 220 3.22 -26.04 -12.32
N SER A 221 4.44 -26.50 -12.57
CA SER A 221 5.42 -25.81 -13.43
C SER A 221 5.13 -26.02 -14.93
N GLY A 222 4.95 -24.91 -15.66
CA GLY A 222 5.27 -24.71 -17.08
C GLY A 222 4.48 -25.49 -18.15
N SER A 223 4.35 -26.81 -18.04
CA SER A 223 3.79 -27.67 -19.09
C SER A 223 2.29 -27.48 -19.32
N LEU A 224 1.59 -26.89 -18.36
CA LEU A 224 0.15 -26.65 -18.40
C LEU A 224 -0.22 -25.26 -18.96
N ILE A 225 0.75 -24.41 -19.24
CA ILE A 225 0.48 -23.06 -19.73
C ILE A 225 1.12 -22.92 -21.11
N PRO A 226 0.32 -22.74 -22.18
CA PRO A 226 0.83 -22.53 -23.53
C PRO A 226 1.92 -21.45 -23.59
N GLU A 227 2.82 -21.58 -24.55
CA GLU A 227 3.92 -20.63 -24.77
C GLU A 227 3.38 -19.34 -25.41
N GLU A 228 2.64 -18.55 -24.63
CA GLU A 228 2.05 -17.28 -25.06
C GLU A 228 3.01 -16.09 -24.86
N SER A 229 2.72 -14.98 -25.53
CA SER A 229 3.54 -13.77 -25.54
C SER A 229 3.67 -13.16 -24.15
N ILE A 230 4.88 -12.69 -23.83
CA ILE A 230 5.13 -11.91 -22.60
C ILE A 230 4.42 -10.58 -22.75
N HIS A 231 3.42 -10.30 -21.90
CA HIS A 231 2.62 -9.10 -22.03
C HIS A 231 3.27 -7.89 -21.33
N TYR A 232 4.02 -8.14 -20.24
CA TYR A 232 4.56 -7.07 -19.39
C TYR A 232 6.00 -7.33 -18.97
N ASN A 233 6.76 -6.26 -18.75
CA ASN A 233 8.10 -6.31 -18.17
C ASN A 233 8.12 -5.49 -16.87
N LEU A 234 8.13 -6.20 -15.74
CA LEU A 234 8.11 -5.63 -14.40
C LEU A 234 9.54 -5.52 -13.87
N GLN A 235 9.95 -4.32 -13.49
CA GLN A 235 11.16 -4.10 -12.71
C GLN A 235 10.75 -3.94 -11.25
N LEU A 236 11.01 -4.96 -10.41
CA LEU A 236 10.81 -4.81 -8.97
C LEU A 236 12.08 -4.27 -8.33
N GLU A 237 12.02 -2.99 -7.97
CA GLU A 237 12.93 -2.39 -7.00
C GLU A 237 12.15 -2.20 -5.70
N ASP A 238 12.38 -3.09 -4.73
CA ASP A 238 11.85 -2.99 -3.36
C ASP A 238 10.31 -2.99 -3.22
N ILE A 239 9.56 -3.41 -4.24
CA ILE A 239 8.09 -3.52 -4.18
C ILE A 239 7.69 -4.87 -3.57
N ALA A 240 6.71 -4.87 -2.67
CA ALA A 240 6.14 -6.09 -2.10
C ALA A 240 5.41 -6.90 -3.19
N LEU A 241 5.51 -8.23 -3.18
CA LEU A 241 4.87 -9.09 -4.17
C LEU A 241 3.35 -8.90 -4.20
N ASP A 242 2.77 -8.56 -3.06
CA ASP A 242 1.33 -8.33 -2.89
C ASP A 242 0.85 -7.12 -3.69
N ASN A 243 1.75 -6.21 -4.08
CA ASN A 243 1.41 -4.99 -4.79
C ASN A 243 1.70 -5.07 -6.29
N ILE A 244 1.98 -6.26 -6.83
CA ILE A 244 2.24 -6.43 -8.27
C ILE A 244 1.03 -6.01 -9.11
N HIS A 245 -0.20 -6.24 -8.64
CA HIS A 245 -1.42 -5.79 -9.33
C HIS A 245 -1.49 -4.27 -9.49
N GLU A 246 -1.14 -3.52 -8.46
CA GLU A 246 -1.16 -2.05 -8.49
C GLU A 246 -0.16 -1.50 -9.53
N LEU A 247 0.95 -2.20 -9.76
CA LEU A 247 1.90 -1.84 -10.80
C LEU A 247 1.35 -2.09 -12.19
N MET A 248 0.49 -3.10 -12.33
CA MET A 248 -0.12 -3.45 -13.60
C MET A 248 -1.24 -2.51 -13.97
N ASP A 249 -2.12 -2.17 -13.04
CA ASP A 249 -3.15 -1.16 -13.28
C ASP A 249 -2.50 0.14 -13.78
N ARG A 250 -1.39 0.55 -13.14
CA ARG A 250 -0.59 1.69 -13.60
C ARG A 250 0.06 1.48 -14.96
N ALA A 251 0.54 0.27 -15.29
CA ALA A 251 1.17 -0.01 -16.57
C ALA A 251 0.15 -0.09 -17.71
N GLU A 252 -1.07 -0.58 -17.44
CA GLU A 252 -2.19 -0.62 -18.37
C GLU A 252 -2.72 0.80 -18.65
N ASP A 253 -2.80 1.66 -17.63
CA ASP A 253 -3.10 3.09 -17.81
C ASP A 253 -2.11 3.78 -18.76
N ILE A 254 -0.84 3.37 -18.74
CA ILE A 254 0.21 3.91 -19.64
C ILE A 254 0.08 3.32 -21.06
N LEU A 255 -0.37 2.08 -21.20
CA LEU A 255 -0.52 1.41 -22.50
C LEU A 255 -1.82 1.77 -23.22
N TYR A 256 -2.83 2.28 -22.51
CA TYR A 256 -4.04 2.86 -23.08
C TYR A 256 -3.91 4.35 -23.45
N GLU A 257 -2.72 4.92 -23.34
CA GLU A 257 -2.42 6.31 -23.73
C GLU A 257 -2.07 6.46 -25.23
N ASP A 258 -2.50 5.54 -26.11
CA ASP A 258 -2.50 5.66 -27.58
C ASP A 258 -3.89 5.23 -28.10
N ASP A 259 -4.84 6.16 -28.28
CA ASP A 259 -5.13 6.78 -29.58
C ASP A 259 -5.78 8.17 -29.39
N LEU A 260 -5.31 8.97 -28.44
CA LEU A 260 -5.55 10.41 -28.54
C LEU A 260 -4.62 10.93 -29.65
N ASP A 261 -5.13 10.82 -30.89
CA ASP A 261 -4.64 11.47 -32.09
C ASP A 261 -4.30 12.92 -31.73
N TRP A 262 -3.04 13.16 -31.35
CA TRP A 262 -2.46 14.49 -31.24
C TRP A 262 -2.29 15.05 -32.65
N ARG A 263 -3.21 14.80 -33.59
CA ARG A 263 -3.66 15.85 -34.49
C ARG A 263 -3.71 17.10 -33.65
N THR A 264 -2.65 17.86 -33.84
CA THR A 264 -2.45 19.20 -33.38
C THR A 264 -3.74 19.88 -33.77
N THR A 265 -4.66 19.94 -32.82
CA THR A 265 -5.73 20.89 -32.85
C THR A 265 -4.95 22.18 -32.71
N MET A 266 -4.48 22.69 -33.85
CA MET A 266 -4.26 24.09 -34.04
C MET A 266 -5.62 24.68 -33.71
N ALA A 267 -5.83 24.94 -32.42
CA ALA A 267 -6.97 25.65 -31.92
C ALA A 267 -6.92 26.94 -32.71
N THR A 268 -7.80 27.04 -33.71
CA THR A 268 -7.91 28.25 -34.52
C THR A 268 -8.13 29.35 -33.50
N PRO A 269 -7.17 30.27 -33.32
CA PRO A 269 -7.25 31.23 -32.25
C PRO A 269 -8.57 31.98 -32.44
N SER A 270 -9.41 31.95 -31.41
CA SER A 270 -10.67 32.69 -31.45
C SER A 270 -10.37 34.15 -31.85
N PHE A 271 -11.30 34.82 -32.53
CA PHE A 271 -11.09 36.21 -32.93
C PHE A 271 -10.72 37.13 -31.74
N THR A 272 -11.08 36.74 -30.52
CA THR A 272 -10.71 37.45 -29.29
C THR A 272 -9.22 37.33 -28.96
N THR A 273 -8.62 36.15 -29.11
CA THR A 273 -7.18 35.96 -28.87
C THR A 273 -6.36 36.64 -29.96
N LEU A 274 -6.82 36.62 -31.21
CA LEU A 274 -6.20 37.40 -32.29
C LEU A 274 -6.21 38.92 -31.98
N GLY A 275 -7.34 39.43 -31.50
CA GLY A 275 -7.48 40.83 -31.09
C GLY A 275 -6.52 41.22 -29.95
N LEU A 276 -6.37 40.35 -28.95
CA LEU A 276 -5.41 40.57 -27.86
C LEU A 276 -3.96 40.63 -28.35
N TYR A 277 -3.57 39.78 -29.32
CA TYR A 277 -2.24 39.84 -29.92
C TYR A 277 -1.99 41.15 -30.68
N PHE A 278 -2.98 41.69 -31.40
CA PHE A 278 -2.84 43.00 -32.06
C PHE A 278 -2.72 44.16 -31.07
N ILE A 279 -3.47 44.12 -29.96
CA ILE A 279 -3.33 45.14 -28.90
C ILE A 279 -1.94 45.06 -28.27
N LEU A 280 -1.49 43.86 -27.91
CA LEU A 280 -0.21 43.67 -27.25
C LEU A 280 0.95 44.13 -28.15
N THR A 281 0.95 43.72 -29.42
CA THR A 281 1.96 44.17 -30.40
C THR A 281 1.88 45.67 -30.69
N GLY A 282 0.67 46.26 -30.73
CA GLY A 282 0.46 47.70 -30.83
C GLY A 282 1.04 48.48 -29.65
N THR A 283 0.86 48.01 -28.41
CA THR A 283 1.42 48.68 -27.23
C THR A 283 2.95 48.61 -27.18
N ILE A 284 3.52 47.46 -27.57
CA ILE A 284 4.99 47.27 -27.63
C ILE A 284 5.59 48.18 -28.69
N THR A 285 5.01 48.23 -29.89
CA THR A 285 5.50 49.09 -30.98
C THR A 285 5.35 50.57 -30.64
N TRP A 286 4.26 50.98 -29.99
CA TRP A 286 4.08 52.36 -29.49
C TRP A 286 5.13 52.74 -28.43
N LYS A 287 5.39 51.86 -27.46
CA LYS A 287 6.42 52.06 -26.44
C LYS A 287 7.81 52.19 -27.06
N LEU A 288 8.14 51.34 -28.04
CA LEU A 288 9.41 51.40 -28.77
C LEU A 288 9.52 52.70 -29.59
N TYR A 289 8.45 53.13 -30.23
CA TYR A 289 8.39 54.39 -30.97
C TYR A 289 8.61 55.60 -30.05
N GLN A 290 7.90 55.64 -28.92
CA GLN A 290 8.02 56.72 -27.94
C GLN A 290 9.43 56.77 -27.33
N TRP A 291 10.04 55.61 -27.05
CA TRP A 291 11.41 55.52 -26.57
C TRP A 291 12.42 56.04 -27.60
N ARG A 292 12.22 55.70 -28.89
CA ARG A 292 13.07 56.19 -29.98
C ARG A 292 12.97 57.71 -30.15
N GLN A 293 11.76 58.28 -30.03
CA GLN A 293 11.56 59.72 -30.05
C GLN A 293 12.25 60.43 -28.88
N ARG A 294 12.15 59.88 -27.66
CA ARG A 294 12.86 60.43 -26.48
C ARG A 294 14.37 60.43 -26.67
N ARG A 295 14.93 59.38 -27.28
CA ARG A 295 16.38 59.34 -27.61
C ARG A 295 16.77 60.41 -28.62
N LEU A 296 15.95 60.67 -29.64
CA LEU A 296 16.22 61.71 -30.63
C LEU A 296 16.13 63.14 -30.04
N GLN A 297 15.27 63.35 -29.04
CA GLN A 297 15.19 64.63 -28.33
C GLN A 297 16.33 64.82 -27.32
N ALA A 298 16.75 63.75 -26.61
CA ALA A 298 17.88 63.80 -25.68
C ALA A 298 19.23 64.04 -26.38
N SER A 299 19.38 63.72 -27.67
CA SER A 299 20.59 64.05 -28.45
C SER A 299 20.63 65.50 -28.95
N ARG A 300 19.65 66.35 -28.62
CA ARG A 300 19.63 67.78 -28.98
C ARG A 300 20.00 68.73 -27.83
N GLU A 301 20.37 68.20 -26.67
CA GLU A 301 20.85 69.02 -25.55
C GLU A 301 22.39 69.13 -25.60
N PRO A 302 22.97 70.32 -25.85
CA PRO A 302 24.41 70.49 -25.81
C PRO A 302 24.90 70.47 -24.36
N ALA A 303 25.82 69.54 -24.09
CA ALA A 303 26.54 69.42 -22.84
C ALA A 303 27.42 70.65 -22.61
N ASP A 304 27.21 71.36 -21.50
CA ASP A 304 28.18 72.31 -20.97
C ASP A 304 28.64 71.91 -19.56
N THR A 305 29.96 71.95 -19.42
CA THR A 305 30.80 72.06 -18.23
C THR A 305 30.72 71.02 -17.09
N ARG A 306 31.59 70.01 -17.25
CA ARG A 306 32.75 69.62 -16.41
C ARG A 306 32.71 69.60 -14.86
N PRO A 307 33.53 68.71 -14.26
CA PRO A 307 33.43 68.26 -12.87
C PRO A 307 34.44 68.96 -11.94
N THR A 308 34.24 68.84 -10.63
CA THR A 308 35.37 68.89 -9.69
C THR A 308 35.21 67.85 -8.58
N GLU A 309 36.30 67.12 -8.47
CA GLU A 309 36.68 65.98 -7.66
C GLU A 309 37.17 66.43 -6.27
N GLN A 310 37.05 65.53 -5.28
CA GLN A 310 37.94 65.26 -4.12
C GLN A 310 37.08 64.74 -2.96
N ILE A 311 37.13 63.45 -2.60
CA ILE A 311 38.20 62.72 -1.89
C ILE A 311 38.59 63.41 -0.58
N GLN A 312 38.12 62.89 0.57
CA GLN A 312 39.01 62.22 1.54
C GLN A 312 38.25 61.53 2.69
N SER A 313 38.78 60.34 2.95
CA SER A 313 38.75 59.43 4.09
C SER A 313 38.73 60.01 5.51
N GLU A 314 38.12 59.27 6.43
CA GLU A 314 38.57 58.88 7.80
C GLU A 314 37.31 58.47 8.60
N SER A 315 37.27 57.59 9.59
CA SER A 315 38.09 56.51 10.12
C SER A 315 37.28 55.95 11.31
N THR A 316 37.72 54.82 11.87
CA THR A 316 37.50 54.37 13.26
C THR A 316 36.16 53.76 13.72
N SER A 317 36.28 52.45 13.98
CA SER A 317 36.18 51.81 15.31
C SER A 317 34.83 51.35 15.87
N SER A 318 34.78 50.02 16.00
CA SER A 318 34.57 49.23 17.23
C SER A 318 33.19 49.10 17.87
N GLU A 319 32.95 47.83 18.20
CA GLU A 319 32.26 47.30 19.37
C GLU A 319 30.73 47.15 19.34
N ASP A 320 30.39 45.86 19.38
CA ASP A 320 29.52 45.24 20.36
C ASP A 320 28.00 45.16 20.15
N ALA A 321 27.61 43.89 20.21
CA ALA A 321 26.55 43.37 21.05
C ALA A 321 25.11 43.35 20.52
N THR A 322 24.56 42.15 20.68
CA THR A 322 23.16 41.84 20.96
C THR A 322 22.15 42.01 19.83
N GLY A 323 21.93 40.88 19.14
CA GLY A 323 20.61 40.57 18.63
C GLY A 323 19.64 40.32 19.79
N SER A 324 18.39 40.77 19.62
CA SER A 324 17.17 40.16 20.17
C SER A 324 15.97 41.10 19.95
N CYS A 325 15.12 40.76 19.00
CA CYS A 325 13.69 41.07 19.00
C CYS A 325 13.07 40.14 17.94
N GLY A 326 12.11 39.25 18.20
CA GLY A 326 11.21 39.18 19.32
C GLY A 326 9.80 38.95 18.77
N THR A 327 9.49 37.75 18.29
CA THR A 327 8.10 37.31 18.13
C THR A 327 7.91 35.94 18.75
N ARG A 328 7.38 36.02 19.96
CA ARG A 328 6.95 34.97 20.87
C ARG A 328 5.51 34.61 20.50
N PHE A 329 5.27 33.36 20.10
CA PHE A 329 3.95 32.74 20.19
C PHE A 329 4.07 31.54 21.13
N GLN A 330 3.47 31.69 22.31
CA GLN A 330 3.20 30.60 23.24
C GLN A 330 1.78 30.11 22.96
N LEU A 331 1.62 28.81 22.70
CA LEU A 331 0.39 28.09 22.98
C LEU A 331 0.73 27.05 24.04
N ARG A 332 0.01 27.16 25.15
CA ARG A 332 0.22 26.44 26.40
C ARG A 332 -0.86 25.36 26.54
N GLU A 333 -0.39 24.17 26.88
CA GLU A 333 -1.01 23.14 27.73
C GLU A 333 -2.27 22.39 27.24
N GLY A 334 -2.09 21.06 27.21
CA GLY A 334 -3.15 20.04 27.16
C GLY A 334 -2.57 18.63 27.25
N GLY A 335 -1.63 18.39 28.18
CA GLY A 335 -1.04 17.08 28.40
C GLY A 335 -1.79 16.30 29.48
N ILE A 336 -2.36 15.15 29.11
CA ILE A 336 -2.84 14.13 30.06
C ILE A 336 -1.66 13.20 30.38
N LYS A 337 -1.21 13.24 31.63
CA LYS A 337 -0.32 12.22 32.20
C LYS A 337 -1.14 10.96 32.46
N GLN A 338 -0.78 9.84 31.83
CA GLN A 338 -1.09 8.52 32.36
C GLN A 338 0.14 7.99 33.08
N SER A 339 0.02 7.85 34.40
CA SER A 339 1.00 7.18 35.25
C SER A 339 0.83 5.67 35.13
N ILE A 340 1.94 4.99 34.86
CA ILE A 340 2.14 3.55 34.97
C ILE A 340 2.03 3.13 36.44
N SER A 341 1.31 2.04 36.72
CA SER A 341 1.44 1.27 37.96
C SER A 341 1.98 -0.12 37.62
N PRO A 342 3.02 -0.62 38.31
CA PRO A 342 3.51 -1.98 38.15
C PRO A 342 2.70 -2.93 39.04
N TYR A 343 2.28 -4.07 38.52
CA TYR A 343 1.82 -5.21 39.33
C TYR A 343 2.92 -6.27 39.37
N HIS A 344 3.41 -6.51 40.58
CA HIS A 344 4.05 -7.74 41.03
C HIS A 344 2.94 -8.69 41.52
N HIS A 345 2.79 -9.86 40.90
CA HIS A 345 2.88 -11.18 41.54
C HIS A 345 2.64 -12.31 40.53
#